data_AF-A0A0D0AYX7-F1
#
_entry.id   AF-A0A0D0AYX7-F1
#
_cell.length_a   1.000
_cell.length_b   1.000
_cell.length_c   1.000
_cell.angle_alpha   90.00
_cell.angle_beta   90.00
_cell.angle_gamma   90.00
#
_symmetry.space_group_name_H-M   'P 1'
#
loop_
_entity.id
_entity.type
_entity.pdbx_description
1 polymer ?
#
loop_
_entity_poly.entity_id
_entity_poly.type
_entity_poly.pdbx_seq_one_letter_code
_entity_poly.pdbx_strand_id
1 'polypeptide(L)'
;SLGFSSGAHGPRPSAMCAVCLRRNNHSFIDCPAERIWDNSHPVVSKRVNKQLLPLCVDWQRGRTCPTRAHDKCHLRSGCLSASHGAQSCPRTQ
;
A
#
# COMPACT_ATOMS: atom_id res chain seq x y z
N SER A 1 43.22 9.24 5.69
CA SER A 1 42.29 8.25 5.13
C SER A 1 41.18 7.95 6.12
N LEU A 2 39.96 8.40 5.86
CA LEU A 2 38.77 8.00 6.62
C LEU A 2 37.69 7.64 5.61
N GLY A 3 37.54 6.33 5.39
CA GLY A 3 36.45 5.77 4.60
C GLY A 3 35.20 5.67 5.48
N PHE A 4 34.10 6.28 5.03
CA PHE A 4 32.78 6.01 5.57
C PHE A 4 32.09 5.07 4.58
N SER A 5 31.99 3.80 4.97
CA SER A 5 31.29 2.77 4.21
C SER A 5 29.79 3.12 4.13
N SER A 6 29.33 3.29 2.89
CA SER A 6 27.95 3.53 2.51
C SER A 6 27.07 2.36 2.99
N GLY A 7 26.25 2.61 4.02
CA GLY A 7 25.37 1.64 4.63
C GLY A 7 23.98 1.59 3.99
N ALA A 8 23.56 0.37 3.66
CA ALA A 8 22.19 -0.06 3.35
C ALA A 8 21.62 0.21 1.94
N HIS A 9 22.18 -0.47 0.93
CA HIS A 9 21.43 -0.89 -0.25
C HIS A 9 21.05 -2.38 -0.12
N GLY A 10 20.18 -2.70 0.84
CA GLY A 10 19.29 -3.85 0.65
C GLY A 10 18.27 -3.51 -0.44
N PRO A 11 17.71 -4.47 -1.20
CA PRO A 11 16.67 -4.17 -2.16
C PRO A 11 15.54 -3.43 -1.43
N ARG A 12 15.34 -2.16 -1.78
CA ARG A 12 14.20 -1.39 -1.26
C ARG A 12 12.95 -2.18 -1.63
N PRO A 13 12.09 -2.57 -0.66
CA PRO A 13 10.86 -3.25 -1.00
C PRO A 13 10.09 -2.37 -2.00
N SER A 14 9.85 -2.91 -3.19
CA SER A 14 9.14 -2.20 -4.24
C SER A 14 7.82 -1.70 -3.68
N ALA A 15 7.61 -0.39 -3.76
CA ALA A 15 6.42 0.23 -3.21
C ALA A 15 5.18 -0.38 -3.87
N MET A 16 4.08 -0.47 -3.10
CA MET A 16 2.86 -1.14 -3.55
C MET A 16 1.82 -0.11 -3.90
N CYS A 17 1.07 -0.37 -4.97
CA CYS A 17 -0.11 0.43 -5.20
C CYS A 17 -1.19 0.10 -4.18
N ALA A 18 -1.60 1.10 -3.43
CA ALA A 18 -2.71 1.06 -2.48
C ALA A 18 -4.04 0.55 -3.07
N VAL A 19 -4.25 0.81 -4.35
CA VAL A 19 -5.50 0.57 -5.06
C VAL A 19 -5.57 -0.88 -5.52
N CYS A 20 -4.56 -1.33 -6.28
CA CYS A 20 -4.57 -2.66 -6.90
C CYS A 20 -3.62 -3.69 -6.27
N LEU A 21 -2.82 -3.31 -5.27
CA LEU A 21 -1.83 -4.15 -4.58
C LEU A 21 -0.69 -4.71 -5.46
N ARG A 22 -0.51 -4.17 -6.68
CA ARG A 22 0.59 -4.53 -7.58
C ARG A 22 1.84 -3.69 -7.27
N ARG A 23 3.03 -4.30 -7.30
CA ARG A 23 4.32 -3.59 -7.25
C ARG A 23 4.66 -2.93 -8.60
N ASN A 24 5.16 -1.69 -8.55
CA ASN A 24 5.91 -0.97 -9.61
C ASN A 24 5.42 -1.02 -11.09
N ASN A 25 4.15 -1.32 -11.40
CA ASN A 25 3.70 -1.51 -12.79
C ASN A 25 2.76 -0.40 -13.32
N HIS A 26 2.70 0.78 -12.68
CA HIS A 26 1.90 1.93 -13.12
C HIS A 26 2.13 3.15 -12.23
N SER A 27 1.61 4.31 -12.64
CA SER A 27 1.50 5.49 -11.78
C SER A 27 0.57 5.21 -10.60
N PHE A 28 1.11 5.23 -9.37
CA PHE A 28 0.29 5.04 -8.18
C PHE A 28 -0.69 6.17 -7.95
N ILE A 29 -0.38 7.38 -8.44
CA ILE A 29 -1.20 8.58 -8.26
C ILE A 29 -2.50 8.50 -9.08
N ASP A 30 -2.44 7.83 -10.23
CA ASP A 30 -3.53 7.73 -11.20
C ASP A 30 -3.84 6.26 -11.53
N CYS A 31 -3.82 5.37 -10.53
CA CYS A 31 -4.12 3.96 -10.74
C CYS A 31 -5.57 3.78 -11.21
N PRO A 32 -5.81 3.29 -12.46
CA PRO A 32 -7.15 3.14 -13.02
C PRO A 32 -7.78 1.77 -12.71
N ALA A 33 -7.11 0.94 -11.91
CA ALA A 33 -7.54 -0.43 -11.67
C ALA A 33 -8.87 -0.49 -10.94
N GLU A 34 -9.80 -1.30 -11.47
CA GLU A 34 -11.10 -1.59 -10.84
C GLU A 34 -11.06 -2.86 -9.98
N ARG A 35 -10.01 -3.67 -10.13
CA ARG A 35 -9.77 -4.90 -9.38
C ARG A 35 -8.34 -4.96 -8.85
N ILE A 36 -8.13 -5.76 -7.82
CA ILE A 36 -6.78 -6.04 -7.31
C ILE A 36 -5.97 -6.90 -8.30
N TRP A 37 -4.65 -7.02 -8.11
CA TRP A 37 -3.72 -7.56 -9.11
C TRP A 37 -4.02 -8.97 -9.62
N ASP A 38 -4.69 -9.81 -8.82
CA ASP A 38 -5.09 -11.19 -9.14
C ASP A 38 -6.53 -11.28 -9.69
N ASN A 39 -7.18 -10.14 -9.92
CA ASN A 39 -8.58 -10.01 -10.31
C ASN A 39 -9.59 -10.64 -9.34
N SER A 40 -9.20 -11.05 -8.13
CA SER A 40 -10.09 -11.79 -7.23
C SER A 40 -11.20 -10.92 -6.65
N HIS A 41 -10.93 -9.63 -6.39
CA HIS A 41 -11.90 -8.68 -5.85
C HIS A 41 -11.84 -7.31 -6.53
N PRO A 42 -12.97 -6.56 -6.53
CA PRO A 42 -12.95 -5.14 -6.85
C PRO A 42 -12.00 -4.37 -5.93
N VAL A 43 -11.43 -3.27 -6.44
CA VAL A 43 -10.73 -2.32 -5.58
C VAL A 43 -11.74 -1.66 -4.64
N VAL A 44 -11.34 -1.54 -3.38
CA VAL A 44 -12.15 -0.93 -2.31
C VAL A 44 -11.65 0.49 -1.96
N SER A 45 -10.69 0.98 -2.75
CA SER A 45 -10.12 2.30 -2.66
C SER A 45 -9.83 2.86 -4.05
N LYS A 46 -9.80 4.19 -4.15
CA LYS A 46 -9.41 4.91 -5.35
C LYS A 46 -8.65 6.18 -4.97
N ARG A 47 -7.92 6.74 -5.93
CA ARG A 47 -7.40 8.09 -5.76
C ARG A 47 -8.35 9.11 -6.37
N VAL A 48 -8.68 10.13 -5.61
CA VAL A 48 -9.46 11.30 -6.04
C VAL A 48 -8.62 12.52 -5.70
N ASN A 49 -8.30 13.37 -6.69
CA ASN A 49 -7.45 14.55 -6.49
C ASN A 49 -6.12 14.22 -5.76
N LYS A 50 -5.44 13.15 -6.18
CA LYS A 50 -4.20 12.62 -5.56
C LYS A 50 -4.34 12.06 -4.13
N GLN A 51 -5.51 12.22 -3.50
CA GLN A 51 -5.81 11.64 -2.19
C GLN A 51 -6.40 10.24 -2.34
N LEU A 52 -5.90 9.31 -1.55
CA LEU A 52 -6.40 7.95 -1.52
C LEU A 52 -7.62 7.89 -0.60
N LEU A 53 -8.77 7.52 -1.15
CA LEU A 53 -10.03 7.44 -0.42
C LEU A 53 -10.66 6.06 -0.59
N PRO A 54 -11.24 5.49 0.48
CA PRO A 54 -11.24 5.94 1.87
C PRO A 54 -10.20 5.15 2.69
N LEU A 55 -8.95 5.06 2.23
CA LEU A 55 -7.89 4.36 2.95
C LEU A 55 -7.14 5.30 3.88
N CYS A 56 -6.68 4.78 5.00
CA CYS A 56 -5.77 5.50 5.88
C CYS A 56 -4.38 5.62 5.22
N VAL A 57 -3.84 6.85 5.20
CA VAL A 57 -2.51 7.12 4.63
C VAL A 57 -1.40 6.48 5.47
N ASP A 58 -1.54 6.43 6.79
CA ASP A 58 -0.58 5.72 7.64
C ASP A 58 -0.64 4.22 7.40
N TRP A 59 -1.82 3.67 7.13
CA TRP A 59 -1.99 2.26 6.73
C TRP A 59 -1.31 1.89 5.41
N GLN A 60 -1.07 2.87 4.54
CA GLN A 60 -0.29 2.70 3.31
C GLN A 60 1.22 2.67 3.56
N ARG A 61 1.68 3.21 4.68
CA ARG A 61 3.08 3.13 5.08
C ARG A 61 3.30 1.74 5.69
N GLY A 62 4.52 1.22 5.67
CA GLY A 62 4.82 -0.11 6.23
C GLY A 62 4.52 -0.25 7.73
N ARG A 63 4.21 0.86 8.42
CA ARG A 63 3.74 0.86 9.82
C ARG A 63 2.22 0.79 9.84
N THR A 64 1.68 -0.09 10.68
CA THR A 64 0.24 -0.09 11.01
C THR A 64 -0.17 1.26 11.59
N CYS A 65 -1.39 1.72 11.28
CA CYS A 65 -1.95 2.89 11.92
C CYS A 65 -2.51 2.50 13.30
N PRO A 66 -2.14 3.16 14.42
CA PRO A 66 -2.53 2.74 15.77
C PRO A 66 -3.94 3.20 16.18
N THR A 67 -4.56 4.11 15.43
CA THR A 67 -5.89 4.63 15.77
C THR A 67 -6.99 3.69 15.32
N ARG A 68 -8.00 3.50 16.18
CA ARG A 68 -9.21 2.73 15.84
C ARG A 68 -10.34 3.59 15.26
N ALA A 69 -10.15 4.92 15.21
CA ALA A 69 -11.17 5.86 14.76
C ALA A 69 -11.61 5.62 13.29
N HIS A 70 -10.81 4.91 12.51
CA HIS A 70 -11.08 4.62 11.11
C HIS A 70 -10.72 3.18 10.70
N ASP A 71 -11.05 2.18 11.53
CA ASP A 71 -10.80 0.77 11.22
C ASP A 71 -11.43 0.31 9.88
N LYS A 72 -12.57 0.89 9.51
CA LYS A 72 -13.18 0.68 8.19
C LYS A 72 -12.28 1.09 7.01
N CYS A 73 -11.29 1.94 7.25
CA CYS A 73 -10.28 2.39 6.30
C CYS A 73 -9.03 1.48 6.33
N HIS A 74 -8.87 0.62 7.34
CA HIS A 74 -7.83 -0.42 7.42
C HIS A 74 -8.27 -1.70 6.70
N LEU A 75 -9.54 -2.07 6.90
CA LEU A 75 -10.20 -3.20 6.22
C LEU A 75 -10.35 -3.02 4.70
N ARG A 76 -10.07 -1.82 4.16
CA ARG A 76 -10.17 -1.55 2.71
C ARG A 76 -8.84 -1.70 1.97
N SER A 77 -7.85 -2.34 2.59
CA SER A 77 -6.77 -2.92 1.80
C SER A 77 -7.34 -4.15 1.08
N GLY A 78 -6.92 -4.44 -0.15
CA GLY A 78 -7.50 -5.51 -0.98
C GLY A 78 -7.49 -6.91 -0.35
N CYS A 79 -6.88 -7.12 0.82
CA CYS A 79 -6.96 -8.34 1.62
C CYS A 79 -8.03 -8.37 2.72
N LEU A 80 -8.78 -7.28 2.91
CA LEU A 80 -9.82 -7.12 3.93
C LEU A 80 -9.35 -7.32 5.38
N SER A 81 -8.06 -7.11 5.64
CA SER A 81 -7.46 -7.29 6.96
C SER A 81 -7.01 -5.97 7.58
N ALA A 82 -7.26 -5.82 8.89
CA ALA A 82 -6.78 -4.71 9.71
C ALA A 82 -5.59 -5.10 10.61
N SER A 83 -4.91 -6.23 10.36
CA SER A 83 -3.77 -6.68 11.17
C SER A 83 -2.41 -6.15 10.69
N HIS A 84 -2.32 -5.67 9.45
CA HIS A 84 -1.07 -5.26 8.82
C HIS A 84 -1.28 -4.14 7.79
N GLY A 85 -0.33 -3.20 7.71
CA GLY A 85 -0.35 -2.16 6.67
C GLY A 85 -0.25 -2.75 5.26
N ALA A 86 -0.65 -1.97 4.25
CA ALA A 86 -0.75 -2.43 2.86
C ALA A 86 0.58 -2.98 2.29
N GLN A 87 1.72 -2.44 2.73
CA GLN A 87 3.06 -2.90 2.30
C GLN A 87 3.47 -4.27 2.85
N SER A 88 2.86 -4.67 3.97
CA SER A 88 3.11 -5.95 4.64
C SER A 88 2.02 -6.98 4.33
N CYS A 89 1.18 -6.71 3.32
CA CYS A 89 0.10 -7.59 2.97
C CYS A 89 0.63 -8.87 2.29
N PRO A 90 0.26 -10.07 2.78
CA PRO A 90 0.74 -11.33 2.20
C PRO A 90 0.16 -11.59 0.81
N ARG A 91 -0.97 -10.95 0.46
CA ARG A 91 -1.61 -11.05 -0.86
C ARG A 91 -0.98 -10.13 -1.90
N THR A 92 0.28 -9.75 -1.75
CA THR A 92 0.90 -8.77 -2.64
C THR A 92 1.90 -9.42 -3.55
N GLN A 93 1.97 -8.93 -4.79
CA GLN A 93 2.86 -9.46 -5.83
C GLN A 93 3.67 -8.35 -6.48
#